data_AF-A0A928LX67-F1
#
_entry.id   AF-A0A928LX67-F1
#
_cell.length_a   1.000
_cell.length_b   1.000
_cell.length_c   1.000
_cell.angle_alpha   90.00
_cell.angle_beta   90.00
_cell.angle_gamma   90.00
#
_symmetry.space_group_name_H-M   'P 1'
#
loop_
_entity.id
_entity.type
_entity.pdbx_description
1 polymer ?
#
loop_
_entity_poly.entity_id
_entity_poly.type
_entity_poly.pdbx_seq_one_letter_code
_entity_poly.pdbx_strand_id
1 'polypeptide(L)'
;MAAINDLINQIQDPALRERIQKEVNKLAKQKKFGLVFEEHMPECTPLYDMPVKAGATVAKKAGQVNDIYQVIRIEDGMATC
;
A
#
# COMPACT_ATOMS: atom_id res chain seq x y z
N MET A 1 -14.46 2.82 -16.99
CA MET A 1 -15.27 1.61 -16.76
C MET A 1 -16.78 1.86 -16.88
N ALA A 2 -17.35 2.90 -16.27
CA ALA A 2 -18.80 3.18 -16.31
C ALA A 2 -19.37 3.29 -17.74
N ALA A 3 -18.76 4.12 -18.59
CA ALA A 3 -19.21 4.31 -19.98
C ALA A 3 -19.23 3.03 -20.83
N ILE A 4 -18.36 2.04 -20.56
CA ILE A 4 -18.35 0.77 -21.28
C ILE A 4 -19.56 -0.08 -20.86
N ASN A 5 -19.88 -0.14 -19.57
CA ASN A 5 -21.06 -0.85 -19.08
C ASN A 5 -22.35 -0.20 -19.62
N ASP A 6 -22.40 1.13 -19.74
CA ASP A 6 -23.54 1.85 -20.31
C ASP A 6 -23.78 1.47 -21.78
N LEU A 7 -22.72 1.27 -22.56
CA LEU A 7 -22.80 0.81 -23.95
C LEU A 7 -23.24 -0.66 -24.06
N ILE A 8 -22.79 -1.53 -23.13
CA ILE A 8 -23.22 -2.94 -23.09
C ILE A 8 -24.72 -3.04 -22.83
N ASN A 9 -25.27 -2.17 -21.97
CA ASN A 9 -26.70 -2.13 -21.66
C ASN A 9 -27.58 -1.72 -22.85
N GLN A 10 -27.01 -1.09 -23.88
CA GLN A 10 -27.73 -0.71 -25.11
C GLN A 10 -27.86 -1.86 -26.12
N ILE A 11 -27.22 -3.01 -25.86
CA ILE A 11 -27.27 -4.19 -26.73
C ILE A 11 -28.62 -4.90 -26.55
N GLN A 12 -29.44 -4.88 -27.60
CA GLN A 12 -30.78 -5.49 -27.60
C GLN A 12 -30.71 -7.03 -27.48
N ASP A 13 -29.73 -7.67 -28.13
CA ASP A 13 -29.52 -9.11 -28.05
C ASP A 13 -29.00 -9.51 -26.65
N PRO A 14 -29.78 -10.29 -25.87
CA PRO A 14 -29.38 -10.72 -24.53
C PRO A 14 -28.17 -11.68 -24.55
N ALA A 15 -28.04 -12.54 -25.55
CA ALA A 15 -26.95 -13.51 -25.63
C ALA A 15 -25.62 -12.81 -25.95
N LEU A 16 -25.65 -11.83 -26.85
CA LEU A 16 -24.48 -11.02 -27.18
C LEU A 16 -24.04 -10.15 -26.00
N ARG A 17 -25.00 -9.54 -25.29
CA ARG A 17 -24.75 -8.72 -24.10
C ARG A 17 -24.02 -9.51 -23.01
N GLU A 18 -24.48 -10.71 -22.72
CA GLU A 18 -23.92 -11.55 -21.66
C GLU A 18 -22.48 -12.00 -21.99
N ARG A 19 -22.23 -12.37 -23.26
CA ARG A 19 -20.87 -12.70 -23.74
C ARG A 19 -19.91 -11.53 -23.58
N ILE A 20 -20.31 -10.33 -24.00
CA ILE A 20 -19.45 -9.15 -23.94
C ILE A 20 -19.21 -8.74 -22.47
N GLN A 21 -20.24 -8.77 -21.62
CA GLN A 21 -20.09 -8.46 -20.20
C GLN A 21 -19.09 -9.40 -19.52
N LYS A 22 -19.11 -10.69 -19.85
CA LYS A 22 -18.18 -11.69 -19.30
C LYS A 22 -16.72 -11.39 -19.69
N GLU A 23 -16.47 -11.05 -20.94
CA GLU A 23 -15.13 -10.69 -21.42
C GLU A 23 -14.64 -9.37 -20.82
N VAL A 24 -15.50 -8.35 -20.69
CA VAL A 24 -15.14 -7.07 -20.05
C VAL A 24 -14.84 -7.25 -18.57
N ASN A 25 -15.60 -8.09 -17.86
CA ASN A 25 -15.32 -8.42 -16.46
C ASN A 25 -13.98 -9.16 -16.31
N LYS A 26 -13.61 -10.02 -17.27
CA LYS A 26 -12.31 -10.70 -17.30
C LYS A 26 -11.17 -9.71 -17.53
N LEU A 27 -11.33 -8.78 -18.47
CA LEU A 27 -10.35 -7.72 -18.75
C LEU A 27 -10.17 -6.77 -17.57
N ALA A 28 -11.26 -6.40 -16.87
CA ALA A 28 -11.21 -5.56 -15.68
C ALA A 28 -10.45 -6.22 -14.51
N LYS A 29 -10.51 -7.56 -14.39
CA LYS A 29 -9.74 -8.30 -13.39
C LYS A 29 -8.25 -8.42 -13.74
N GLN A 30 -7.93 -8.54 -15.03
CA GLN A 30 -6.56 -8.75 -15.49
C GLN A 30 -5.75 -7.44 -15.59
N LYS A 31 -6.40 -6.35 -15.99
CA LYS A 31 -5.77 -5.04 -16.06
C LYS A 31 -6.35 -4.15 -14.98
N LYS A 32 -5.55 -3.87 -13.94
CA LYS A 32 -5.82 -2.80 -12.98
C LYS A 32 -5.74 -1.46 -13.72
N PHE A 33 -6.86 -1.02 -14.28
CA PHE A 33 -6.97 0.30 -14.89
C PHE A 33 -7.24 1.32 -13.78
N GLY A 34 -6.18 1.98 -13.34
CA GLY A 34 -6.18 3.02 -12.33
C GLY A 34 -4.74 3.45 -12.06
N LEU A 35 -4.54 4.61 -11.44
CA LEU A 35 -3.28 4.93 -10.78
C LEU A 35 -3.03 3.83 -9.74
N VAL A 36 -2.16 2.88 -10.10
CA VAL A 36 -1.61 1.91 -9.17
C VAL A 36 -0.66 2.72 -8.30
N PHE A 37 -1.18 3.30 -7.23
CA PHE A 37 -0.32 3.65 -6.12
C PHE A 37 0.23 2.31 -5.63
N GLU A 38 1.46 2.00 -6.01
CA GLU A 38 2.24 1.05 -5.24
C GLU A 38 2.17 1.52 -3.78
N GLU A 39 1.89 0.61 -2.86
CA GLU A 39 2.00 0.92 -1.44
C GLU A 39 3.42 1.44 -1.24
N HIS A 40 3.55 2.75 -1.04
CA HIS A 40 4.85 3.34 -0.76
C HIS A 40 5.23 2.79 0.61
N MET A 41 6.04 1.73 0.61
CA MET A 41 6.71 1.30 1.82
C MET A 41 7.50 2.52 2.29
N PRO A 42 7.29 3.02 3.52
CA PRO A 42 8.07 4.13 4.02
C PRO A 42 9.54 3.74 3.89
N GLU A 43 10.33 4.57 3.19
CA GLU A 43 11.75 4.33 3.02
C GLU A 43 12.43 4.48 4.39
N CYS A 44 12.62 3.36 5.09
CA CYS A 44 13.32 3.35 6.36
C CYS A 44 14.83 3.27 6.10
N THR A 45 15.51 4.41 6.16
CA THR A 45 16.97 4.46 6.06
C THR A 45 17.60 4.43 7.46
N PRO A 46 18.39 3.41 7.82
CA PRO A 46 19.07 3.37 9.10
C PRO A 46 20.15 4.46 9.16
N LEU A 47 20.04 5.35 10.15
CA LEU A 47 21.04 6.38 10.42
C LEU A 47 21.99 5.88 11.52
N TYR A 48 23.22 5.57 11.14
CA TYR A 48 24.28 5.17 12.07
C TYR A 48 24.88 6.40 12.77
N ASP A 49 25.43 6.19 13.97
CA ASP A 49 26.13 7.20 14.78
C ASP A 49 25.30 8.43 15.20
N MET A 50 23.97 8.35 15.04
CA MET A 50 23.04 9.37 15.53
C MET A 50 22.75 9.18 17.03
N PRO A 51 22.94 10.21 17.87
CA PRO A 51 22.59 10.13 19.28
C PRO A 51 21.07 10.01 19.46
N VAL A 52 20.65 9.04 20.27
CA VAL A 52 19.24 8.82 20.59
C VAL A 52 18.75 9.89 21.58
N LYS A 53 17.59 10.49 21.30
CA LYS A 53 16.95 11.50 22.14
C LYS A 53 15.56 11.03 22.57
N ALA A 54 15.05 11.55 23.67
CA ALA A 54 13.63 11.38 24.02
C ALA A 54 12.75 11.95 22.90
N GLY A 55 11.72 11.21 22.51
CA GLY A 55 10.86 11.48 21.36
C GLY A 55 11.39 11.00 20.02
N ALA A 56 12.61 10.46 19.94
CA ALA A 56 13.16 9.92 18.71
C ALA A 56 12.54 8.56 18.35
N THR A 57 12.42 8.33 17.05
CA THR A 57 12.01 7.07 16.44
C THR A 57 13.24 6.19 16.26
N VAL A 58 13.27 5.02 16.89
CA VAL A 58 14.42 4.11 16.89
C VAL A 58 14.02 2.70 16.51
N ALA A 59 14.94 1.96 15.91
CA ALA A 59 14.80 0.53 15.64
C ALA A 59 15.98 -0.23 16.23
N LYS A 60 15.80 -1.52 16.53
CA LYS A 60 16.89 -2.35 17.07
C LYS A 60 17.96 -2.57 15.99
N LYS A 61 19.23 -2.36 16.35
CA LYS A 61 20.39 -2.53 15.43
C LYS A 61 20.47 -3.94 14.79
N ALA A 62 19.97 -4.96 15.47
CA ALA A 62 19.95 -6.36 14.98
C ALA A 62 18.53 -6.89 14.69
N GLY A 63 17.52 -6.01 14.62
CA GLY A 63 16.12 -6.37 14.36
C GLY A 63 15.67 -6.02 12.94
N GLN A 64 14.38 -6.26 12.65
CA GLN A 64 13.78 -5.73 11.43
C GLN A 64 13.65 -4.21 11.57
N VAL A 65 14.02 -3.46 10.52
CA VAL A 65 13.92 -2.00 10.51
C VAL A 65 12.45 -1.52 10.61
N ASN A 66 11.50 -2.40 10.31
CA ASN A 66 10.06 -2.16 10.48
C ASN A 66 9.60 -2.18 11.94
N ASP A 67 10.39 -2.70 12.88
CA ASP A 67 10.07 -2.67 14.31
C ASP A 67 10.50 -1.32 14.90
N ILE A 68 9.63 -0.34 14.70
CA ILE A 68 9.83 1.04 15.09
C ILE A 68 9.34 1.26 16.53
N TYR A 69 10.18 1.86 17.36
CA TYR A 69 9.88 2.25 18.73
C TYR A 69 10.04 3.76 18.91
N GLN A 70 9.32 4.34 19.85
CA GLN A 70 9.46 5.75 20.22
C GLN A 70 10.06 5.86 21.62
N VAL A 71 11.18 6.57 21.75
CA VAL A 71 11.84 6.72 23.05
C VAL A 71 11.02 7.65 23.93
N ILE A 72 10.47 7.13 25.04
CA ILE A 72 9.71 7.93 26.02
C ILE A 72 10.68 8.66 26.95
N ARG A 73 11.71 7.96 27.45
CA ARG A 73 12.65 8.47 28.47
C ARG A 73 14.03 7.83 28.28
N ILE A 74 15.07 8.53 28.69
CA ILE A 74 16.44 8.01 28.73
C ILE A 74 16.99 8.28 30.13
N GLU A 75 17.37 7.22 30.84
CA GLU A 75 18.00 7.28 32.16
C GLU A 75 19.27 6.43 32.13
N ASP A 76 20.41 6.99 32.53
CA ASP A 76 21.72 6.31 32.59
C ASP A 76 22.11 5.52 31.32
N GLY A 77 21.76 6.04 30.14
CA GLY A 77 22.04 5.39 28.85
C GLY A 77 21.08 4.26 28.47
N MET A 78 20.05 3.99 29.28
CA MET A 78 18.95 3.09 28.94
C MET A 78 17.75 3.88 28.43
N ALA A 79 17.37 3.62 27.18
CA ALA A 79 16.15 4.16 26.58
C ALA A 79 14.94 3.29 26.93
N THR A 80 13.91 3.89 27.51
CA THR A 80 12.58 3.28 27.69
C THR A 80 11.73 3.67 26.49
N CYS A 81 11.20 2.68 25.76
CA CYS A 81 10.47 2.85 24.51
C CYS A 81 9.11 2.16 24.55
#